data_AF-A0A432T9W1-F1
#
_entry.id   AF-A0A432T9W1-F1
#
_cell.length_a   1.000
_cell.length_b   1.000
_cell.length_c   1.000
_cell.angle_alpha   90.00
_cell.angle_beta   90.00
_cell.angle_gamma   90.00
#
_symmetry.space_group_name_H-M   'P 1'
#
loop_
_entity.id
_entity.type
_entity.pdbx_description
1 polymer ?
#
loop_
_entity_poly.entity_id
_entity_poly.type
_entity_poly.pdbx_seq_one_letter_code
_entity_poly.pdbx_strand_id
1 'polypeptide(L)'
;MNQVHQFVKFFCFCILIIASASIPLSASSSAPEKRLVKKIELLIHHQPTVITPDDFISAGIKDINRTTIRAVLNTLEKRGKNYKDLYFGYDTTKSYCYDFNHSSASAIPIEILHGHAKLHASHIVPGATLFLKLRLKSHRLGRYFLPTVEVSTGKKKVVHTFENALNGIRYLNVSALDFRGNTPISFKGHLLDVPDQNATLYSFKPFSFENKKILIVAPHPDDAEIAAFGLYSTHPKQSYIVTITAGEAGSDEIYPDLIDDEAKAH
;
A
#
# COMPACT_ATOMS: atom_id res chain seq x y z
N MET A 1 -20.06 -16.37 11.61
CA MET A 1 -19.88 -16.78 10.20
C MET A 1 -20.66 -15.97 9.16
N ASN A 2 -21.52 -14.98 9.53
CA ASN A 2 -22.31 -14.21 8.55
C ASN A 2 -21.74 -12.83 8.14
N GLN A 3 -20.75 -12.28 8.86
CA GLN A 3 -20.22 -10.93 8.59
C GLN A 3 -19.21 -10.89 7.42
N VAL A 4 -18.35 -11.91 7.31
CA VAL A 4 -17.37 -12.02 6.20
C VAL A 4 -18.07 -12.29 4.86
N HIS A 5 -19.20 -13.01 4.89
CA HIS A 5 -19.98 -13.28 3.68
C HIS A 5 -20.82 -12.07 3.23
N GLN A 6 -21.17 -11.14 4.15
CA GLN A 6 -21.74 -9.84 3.78
C GLN A 6 -20.68 -8.84 3.32
N PHE A 7 -19.47 -8.88 3.89
CA PHE A 7 -18.33 -8.07 3.45
C PHE A 7 -17.92 -8.39 2.00
N VAL A 8 -17.83 -9.67 1.64
CA VAL A 8 -17.57 -10.10 0.25
C VAL A 8 -18.74 -9.76 -0.67
N LYS A 9 -19.98 -9.84 -0.20
CA LYS A 9 -21.16 -9.43 -0.99
C LYS A 9 -21.21 -7.93 -1.23
N PHE A 10 -20.86 -7.08 -0.25
CA PHE A 10 -20.82 -5.63 -0.38
C PHE A 10 -19.66 -5.17 -1.28
N PHE A 11 -18.48 -5.77 -1.12
CA PHE A 11 -17.32 -5.51 -1.95
C PHE A 11 -17.53 -5.97 -3.41
N CYS A 12 -18.10 -7.17 -3.61
CA CYS A 12 -18.53 -7.62 -4.93
C CYS A 12 -19.67 -6.77 -5.49
N PHE A 13 -20.58 -6.24 -4.67
CA PHE A 13 -21.66 -5.35 -5.12
C PHE A 13 -21.13 -4.01 -5.59
N CYS A 14 -20.15 -3.41 -4.88
CA CYS A 14 -19.46 -2.20 -5.34
C CYS A 14 -18.65 -2.45 -6.64
N ILE A 15 -18.03 -3.62 -6.81
CA ILE A 15 -17.24 -3.95 -8.01
C ILE A 15 -18.13 -4.28 -9.22
N LEU A 16 -19.18 -5.11 -9.08
CA LEU A 16 -20.10 -5.49 -10.17
C LEU A 16 -20.86 -4.27 -10.72
N ILE A 17 -21.11 -3.31 -9.85
CA ILE A 17 -21.85 -2.10 -10.15
C ILE A 17 -20.97 -1.03 -10.82
N ILE A 18 -19.66 -1.17 -10.79
CA ILE A 18 -18.74 -0.20 -11.40
C ILE A 18 -18.25 -0.70 -12.77
N ALA A 19 -18.26 -2.01 -13.02
CA ALA A 19 -17.92 -2.61 -14.32
C ALA A 19 -18.97 -2.38 -15.44
N SER A 20 -20.18 -1.89 -15.13
CA SER A 20 -21.26 -1.67 -16.11
C SER A 20 -21.55 -0.20 -16.44
N ALA A 21 -20.66 0.72 -16.05
CA ALA A 21 -20.82 2.16 -16.29
C ALA A 21 -20.16 2.61 -17.61
N SER A 22 -20.61 2.06 -18.74
CA SER A 22 -20.42 2.65 -20.07
C SER A 22 -21.75 3.16 -20.61
N ILE A 23 -22.39 4.14 -19.93
CA ILE A 23 -23.62 4.78 -20.43
C ILE A 23 -23.62 6.27 -19.99
N PRO A 24 -23.87 7.23 -20.91
CA PRO A 24 -23.78 8.66 -20.61
C PRO A 24 -25.08 9.28 -20.05
N LEU A 25 -24.87 10.36 -19.27
CA LEU A 25 -25.73 11.52 -18.90
C LEU A 25 -27.11 11.34 -18.20
N SER A 26 -27.32 12.11 -17.11
CA SER A 26 -28.20 13.31 -17.11
C SER A 26 -28.06 14.09 -15.80
N ALA A 27 -28.29 15.40 -15.83
CA ALA A 27 -28.11 16.33 -14.72
C ALA A 27 -29.45 16.73 -14.10
N SER A 28 -29.80 16.15 -12.94
CA SER A 28 -30.65 16.80 -11.92
C SER A 28 -30.57 16.02 -10.61
N SER A 29 -29.86 16.52 -9.60
CA SER A 29 -29.85 15.94 -8.25
C SER A 29 -30.94 16.54 -7.37
N SER A 30 -31.75 15.69 -6.75
CA SER A 30 -32.87 16.07 -5.88
C SER A 30 -32.41 16.47 -4.45
N ALA A 31 -33.25 17.18 -3.68
CA ALA A 31 -32.95 17.64 -2.31
C ALA A 31 -32.44 16.57 -1.31
N PRO A 32 -32.85 15.29 -1.38
CA PRO A 32 -32.29 14.20 -0.57
C PRO A 32 -30.79 13.98 -0.81
N GLU A 33 -30.32 14.11 -2.05
CA GLU A 33 -28.91 13.91 -2.41
C GLU A 33 -28.01 14.99 -1.79
N LYS A 34 -28.48 16.24 -1.73
CA LYS A 34 -27.74 17.34 -1.06
C LYS A 34 -27.57 17.10 0.44
N ARG A 35 -28.59 16.54 1.11
CA ARG A 35 -28.54 16.24 2.56
C ARG A 35 -27.61 15.07 2.87
N LEU A 36 -27.57 14.09 1.96
CA LEU A 36 -26.68 12.93 2.04
C LEU A 36 -25.22 13.33 1.85
N VAL A 37 -24.93 14.18 0.86
CA VAL A 37 -23.58 14.75 0.66
C VAL A 37 -23.10 15.47 1.92
N LYS A 38 -23.94 16.30 2.56
CA LYS A 38 -23.56 17.03 3.79
C LYS A 38 -23.25 16.12 4.99
N LYS A 39 -23.95 14.99 5.12
CA LYS A 39 -23.63 13.98 6.16
C LYS A 39 -22.29 13.30 5.92
N ILE A 40 -21.99 13.00 4.66
CA ILE A 40 -20.73 12.34 4.27
C ILE A 40 -19.57 13.32 4.43
N GLU A 41 -19.78 14.60 4.15
CA GLU A 41 -18.81 15.66 4.44
C GLU A 41 -18.46 15.76 5.94
N LEU A 42 -19.47 15.72 6.81
CA LEU A 42 -19.26 15.72 8.27
C LEU A 42 -18.49 14.47 8.74
N LEU A 43 -18.77 13.32 8.12
CA LEU A 43 -18.05 12.08 8.45
C LEU A 43 -16.57 12.16 8.09
N ILE A 44 -16.27 12.62 6.88
CA ILE A 44 -14.90 12.77 6.37
C ILE A 44 -14.12 13.81 7.20
N HIS A 45 -14.79 14.87 7.68
CA HIS A 45 -14.15 15.91 8.48
C HIS A 45 -13.88 15.49 9.93
N HIS A 46 -14.63 14.54 10.48
CA HIS A 46 -14.53 14.14 11.89
C HIS A 46 -13.80 12.81 12.14
N GLN A 47 -13.48 12.04 11.10
CA GLN A 47 -12.80 10.73 11.22
C GLN A 47 -11.56 10.71 10.28
N PRO A 48 -10.37 11.11 10.77
CA PRO A 48 -9.15 11.21 9.95
C PRO A 48 -8.47 9.86 9.69
N THR A 49 -9.00 8.75 10.19
CA THR A 49 -8.38 7.42 10.10
C THR A 49 -9.38 6.42 9.54
N VAL A 50 -9.27 6.13 8.24
CA VAL A 50 -9.96 5.05 7.51
C VAL A 50 -11.48 4.96 7.75
N ILE A 51 -12.26 5.51 6.83
CA ILE A 51 -13.71 5.39 6.87
C ILE A 51 -14.13 3.96 6.51
N THR A 52 -14.72 3.26 7.47
CA THR A 52 -15.25 1.90 7.35
C THR A 52 -16.74 1.91 6.99
N PRO A 53 -17.31 0.79 6.50
CA PRO A 53 -18.75 0.68 6.26
C PRO A 53 -19.61 0.99 7.49
N ASP A 54 -19.10 0.66 8.69
CA ASP A 54 -19.80 0.90 9.95
C ASP A 54 -19.93 2.40 10.25
N ASP A 55 -19.00 3.22 9.78
CA ASP A 55 -19.07 4.68 9.90
C ASP A 55 -20.22 5.27 9.08
N PHE A 56 -20.46 4.75 7.86
CA PHE A 56 -21.57 5.18 7.02
C PHE A 56 -22.93 4.77 7.61
N ILE A 57 -23.02 3.57 8.17
CA ILE A 57 -24.24 3.09 8.85
C ILE A 57 -24.51 3.94 10.09
N SER A 58 -23.48 4.25 10.87
CA SER A 58 -23.53 5.12 12.05
C SER A 58 -23.93 6.56 11.70
N ALA A 59 -23.59 7.05 10.51
CA ALA A 59 -24.06 8.32 9.95
C ALA A 59 -25.56 8.33 9.58
N GLY A 60 -26.23 7.18 9.68
CA GLY A 60 -27.61 6.98 9.24
C GLY A 60 -27.76 6.89 7.73
N ILE A 61 -26.71 6.45 7.01
CA ILE A 61 -26.73 6.19 5.57
C ILE A 61 -27.03 4.69 5.40
N LYS A 62 -28.33 4.37 5.31
CA LYS A 62 -28.81 2.98 5.29
C LYS A 62 -28.81 2.34 3.91
N ASP A 63 -28.87 3.16 2.85
CA ASP A 63 -28.92 2.71 1.46
C ASP A 63 -27.77 3.32 0.63
N ILE A 64 -26.62 2.67 0.65
CA ILE A 64 -25.48 3.05 -0.19
C ILE A 64 -25.72 2.51 -1.61
N ASN A 65 -26.36 3.32 -2.46
CA ASN A 65 -26.60 3.01 -3.87
C ASN A 65 -25.57 3.68 -4.81
N ARG A 66 -25.57 3.30 -6.10
CA ARG A 66 -24.70 3.89 -7.15
C ARG A 66 -24.67 5.42 -7.13
N THR A 67 -25.84 6.00 -6.97
CA THR A 67 -26.07 7.45 -7.08
C THR A 67 -25.41 8.18 -5.91
N THR A 68 -25.53 7.60 -4.71
CA THR A 68 -24.87 8.09 -3.48
C THR A 68 -23.36 8.08 -3.62
N ILE A 69 -22.78 6.94 -4.06
CA ILE A 69 -21.33 6.82 -4.26
C ILE A 69 -20.85 7.82 -5.30
N ARG A 70 -21.54 7.97 -6.44
CA ARG A 70 -21.19 8.95 -7.47
C ARG A 70 -21.28 10.39 -6.97
N ALA A 71 -22.31 10.74 -6.21
CA ALA A 71 -22.46 12.09 -5.67
C ALA A 71 -21.30 12.46 -4.72
N VAL A 72 -20.85 11.50 -3.90
CA VAL A 72 -19.69 11.67 -3.01
C VAL A 72 -18.41 11.87 -3.82
N LEU A 73 -18.13 10.95 -4.75
CA LEU A 73 -16.92 11.00 -5.58
C LEU A 73 -16.86 12.32 -6.39
N ASN A 74 -17.96 12.71 -7.02
CA ASN A 74 -18.05 13.96 -7.77
C ASN A 74 -17.86 15.20 -6.88
N THR A 75 -18.31 15.16 -5.63
CA THR A 75 -18.13 16.27 -4.68
C THR A 75 -16.66 16.38 -4.25
N LEU A 76 -16.00 15.25 -4.01
CA LEU A 76 -14.57 15.21 -3.70
C LEU A 76 -13.71 15.70 -4.88
N GLU A 77 -14.02 15.27 -6.11
CA GLU A 77 -13.34 15.74 -7.32
C GLU A 77 -13.54 17.25 -7.56
N LYS A 78 -14.78 17.76 -7.43
CA LYS A 78 -15.08 19.20 -7.61
C LYS A 78 -14.35 20.11 -6.64
N ARG A 79 -14.00 19.62 -5.45
CA ARG A 79 -13.25 20.39 -4.45
C ARG A 79 -11.74 20.39 -4.67
N GLY A 80 -11.24 19.67 -5.68
CA GLY A 80 -9.81 19.60 -5.98
C GLY A 80 -8.96 18.96 -4.88
N LYS A 81 -9.57 18.45 -3.80
CA LYS A 81 -8.88 17.74 -2.73
C LYS A 81 -8.51 16.35 -3.24
N ASN A 82 -7.26 16.19 -3.69
CA ASN A 82 -6.73 14.86 -3.91
C ASN A 82 -6.58 14.18 -2.55
N TYR A 83 -7.21 13.02 -2.37
CA TYR A 83 -7.17 12.25 -1.12
C TYR A 83 -5.73 11.93 -0.66
N LYS A 84 -4.77 11.87 -1.61
CA LYS A 84 -3.34 11.72 -1.28
C LYS A 84 -2.84 12.82 -0.35
N ASP A 85 -3.21 14.07 -0.60
CA ASP A 85 -2.77 15.24 0.16
C ASP A 85 -3.49 15.34 1.51
N LEU A 86 -4.55 14.56 1.71
CA LEU A 86 -5.34 14.54 2.95
C LEU A 86 -4.80 13.53 3.98
N TYR A 87 -4.16 12.46 3.52
CA TYR A 87 -3.73 11.33 4.38
C TYR A 87 -2.22 11.11 4.38
N PHE A 88 -1.55 11.41 3.28
CA PHE A 88 -0.12 11.17 3.13
C PHE A 88 0.58 12.52 3.04
N GLY A 89 1.47 12.81 3.98
CA GLY A 89 2.31 14.01 3.97
C GLY A 89 3.40 14.01 2.89
N TYR A 90 3.27 13.18 1.84
CA TYR A 90 4.27 13.00 0.79
C TYR A 90 3.62 12.59 -0.55
N ASP A 91 4.36 12.73 -1.65
CA ASP A 91 3.87 12.36 -2.99
C ASP A 91 3.82 10.84 -3.17
N THR A 92 2.61 10.28 -3.08
CA THR A 92 2.33 8.86 -3.28
C THR A 92 2.55 8.39 -4.72
N THR A 93 2.70 9.30 -5.68
CA THR A 93 2.99 8.95 -7.08
C THR A 93 4.49 8.79 -7.35
N LYS A 94 5.35 9.22 -6.43
CA LYS A 94 6.80 9.07 -6.59
C LYS A 94 7.17 7.59 -6.66
N SER A 95 8.03 7.26 -7.63
CA SER A 95 8.57 5.92 -7.77
C SER A 95 9.63 5.67 -6.71
N TYR A 96 9.63 4.48 -6.11
CA TYR A 96 10.72 4.07 -5.25
C TYR A 96 11.89 3.65 -6.15
N CYS A 97 13.03 4.31 -6.01
CA CYS A 97 14.21 4.09 -6.82
C CYS A 97 15.36 3.67 -5.91
N TYR A 98 15.32 2.43 -5.44
CA TYR A 98 16.43 1.87 -4.65
C TYR A 98 17.55 1.42 -5.59
N ASP A 99 18.78 1.80 -5.25
CA ASP A 99 19.98 1.29 -5.89
C ASP A 99 20.51 0.08 -5.13
N PHE A 100 20.60 -1.05 -5.84
CA PHE A 100 21.12 -2.31 -5.31
C PHE A 100 22.46 -2.71 -5.95
N ASN A 101 23.07 -1.84 -6.77
CA ASN A 101 24.33 -2.14 -7.48
C ASN A 101 25.50 -2.44 -6.54
N HIS A 102 25.50 -1.82 -5.34
CA HIS A 102 26.51 -2.03 -4.31
C HIS A 102 26.08 -3.03 -3.22
N SER A 103 25.06 -3.85 -3.50
CA SER A 103 24.55 -4.85 -2.57
C SER A 103 24.89 -6.27 -3.03
N SER A 104 24.67 -7.26 -2.15
CA SER A 104 24.78 -8.68 -2.50
C SER A 104 23.54 -9.22 -3.24
N ALA A 105 22.63 -8.36 -3.68
CA ALA A 105 21.39 -8.76 -4.32
C ALA A 105 21.65 -9.33 -5.72
N SER A 106 21.05 -10.49 -6.01
CA SER A 106 20.95 -11.00 -7.37
C SER A 106 19.66 -10.47 -8.01
N ALA A 107 19.78 -9.80 -9.15
CA ALA A 107 18.64 -9.32 -9.92
C ALA A 107 18.21 -10.38 -10.94
N ILE A 108 17.00 -10.90 -10.78
CA ILE A 108 16.45 -11.92 -11.67
C ILE A 108 15.33 -11.28 -12.51
N PRO A 109 15.48 -11.21 -13.84
CA PRO A 109 14.45 -10.63 -14.70
C PRO A 109 13.19 -11.51 -14.68
N ILE A 110 12.02 -10.87 -14.67
CA ILE A 110 10.72 -11.53 -14.74
C ILE A 110 9.88 -10.81 -15.77
N GLU A 111 9.35 -11.54 -16.74
CA GLU A 111 8.36 -11.01 -17.66
C GLU A 111 6.96 -11.31 -17.12
N ILE A 112 6.15 -10.26 -16.98
CA ILE A 112 4.75 -10.36 -16.56
C ILE A 112 3.89 -10.11 -17.78
N LEU A 113 3.05 -11.10 -18.12
CA LEU A 113 2.10 -11.05 -19.22
C LEU A 113 0.73 -11.51 -18.73
N HIS A 114 -0.30 -10.71 -18.98
CA HIS A 114 -1.68 -10.98 -18.61
C HIS A 114 -1.85 -11.34 -17.12
N GLY A 115 -1.09 -10.67 -16.23
CA GLY A 115 -1.10 -10.93 -14.80
C GLY A 115 -0.42 -12.24 -14.39
N HIS A 116 0.36 -12.86 -15.26
CA HIS A 116 1.09 -14.10 -14.99
C HIS A 116 2.57 -13.96 -15.32
N ALA A 117 3.40 -14.69 -14.59
CA ALA A 117 4.81 -14.84 -14.91
C ALA A 117 5.27 -16.28 -14.63
N LYS A 118 6.41 -16.64 -15.20
CA LYS A 118 7.13 -17.88 -14.86
C LYS A 118 8.56 -17.52 -14.50
N LEU A 119 9.06 -18.19 -13.47
CA LEU A 119 10.43 -18.06 -13.04
C LEU A 119 11.14 -19.41 -13.15
N HIS A 120 12.28 -19.42 -13.82
CA HIS A 120 13.15 -20.59 -13.83
C HIS A 120 14.00 -20.55 -12.55
N ALA A 121 13.53 -21.25 -11.54
CA ALA A 121 13.93 -21.14 -10.14
C ALA A 121 15.33 -21.65 -9.77
N SER A 122 16.26 -21.81 -10.69
CA SER A 122 17.51 -22.54 -10.41
C SER A 122 18.45 -21.84 -9.43
N HIS A 123 18.22 -20.56 -9.10
CA HIS A 123 19.19 -19.74 -8.34
C HIS A 123 18.66 -19.10 -7.04
N ILE A 124 17.43 -19.37 -6.61
CA ILE A 124 16.93 -18.84 -5.33
C ILE A 124 17.33 -19.76 -4.19
N VAL A 125 18.24 -19.28 -3.34
CA VAL A 125 18.71 -19.99 -2.14
C VAL A 125 17.59 -20.06 -1.10
N PRO A 126 17.40 -21.20 -0.40
CA PRO A 126 16.45 -21.28 0.71
C PRO A 126 16.71 -20.20 1.77
N GLY A 127 15.63 -19.58 2.26
CA GLY A 127 15.70 -18.49 3.25
C GLY A 127 16.13 -17.13 2.68
N ALA A 128 16.32 -17.01 1.37
CA ALA A 128 16.61 -15.73 0.74
C ALA A 128 15.48 -14.72 1.01
N THR A 129 15.85 -13.45 1.21
CA THR A 129 14.89 -12.35 1.23
C THR A 129 14.63 -11.90 -0.20
N LEU A 130 13.36 -11.84 -0.59
CA LEU A 130 12.94 -11.60 -1.96
C LEU A 130 12.09 -10.34 -2.07
N PHE A 131 12.51 -9.42 -2.93
CA PHE A 131 11.76 -8.21 -3.24
C PHE A 131 11.45 -8.13 -4.73
N LEU A 132 10.16 -8.04 -5.07
CA LEU A 132 9.71 -7.89 -6.44
C LEU A 132 9.48 -6.43 -6.78
N LYS A 133 10.28 -5.90 -7.71
CA LYS A 133 10.16 -4.54 -8.25
C LYS A 133 9.11 -4.53 -9.36
N LEU A 134 8.03 -3.77 -9.14
CA LEU A 134 6.90 -3.63 -10.07
C LEU A 134 6.58 -2.16 -10.32
N ARG A 135 6.15 -1.84 -11.53
CA ARG A 135 5.37 -0.64 -11.81
C ARG A 135 3.90 -0.92 -11.58
N LEU A 136 3.27 -0.12 -10.73
CA LEU A 136 1.86 -0.23 -10.38
C LEU A 136 1.13 1.08 -10.68
N LYS A 137 -0.13 0.97 -11.06
CA LYS A 137 -0.97 2.13 -11.33
C LYS A 137 -2.36 1.93 -10.74
N SER A 138 -2.73 2.81 -9.82
CA SER A 138 -4.07 2.84 -9.27
C SER A 138 -5.11 3.19 -10.32
N HIS A 139 -6.26 2.54 -10.25
CA HIS A 139 -7.44 3.02 -10.94
C HIS A 139 -7.94 4.32 -10.29
N ARG A 140 -8.94 4.96 -10.90
CA ARG A 140 -9.56 6.18 -10.37
C ARG A 140 -10.08 6.01 -8.94
N LEU A 141 -10.62 4.83 -8.61
CA LEU A 141 -11.13 4.52 -7.27
C LEU A 141 -10.03 4.24 -6.24
N GLY A 142 -8.83 3.85 -6.68
CA GLY A 142 -7.66 3.72 -5.80
C GLY A 142 -7.21 5.08 -5.23
N ARG A 143 -7.79 6.19 -5.69
CA ARG A 143 -7.64 7.51 -5.07
C ARG A 143 -8.39 7.66 -3.76
N TYR A 144 -9.42 6.86 -3.51
CA TYR A 144 -10.29 7.00 -2.33
C TYR A 144 -10.22 5.80 -1.39
N PHE A 145 -9.88 4.63 -1.93
CA PHE A 145 -9.71 3.41 -1.15
C PHE A 145 -8.32 2.83 -1.40
N LEU A 146 -7.74 2.22 -0.38
CA LEU A 146 -6.38 1.68 -0.43
C LEU A 146 -6.30 0.56 -1.48
N PRO A 147 -5.50 0.72 -2.54
CA PRO A 147 -5.37 -0.31 -3.56
C PRO A 147 -4.41 -1.41 -3.08
N THR A 148 -4.60 -2.63 -3.57
CA THR A 148 -3.81 -3.80 -3.13
C THR A 148 -3.35 -4.66 -4.29
N VAL A 149 -2.21 -5.31 -4.14
CA VAL A 149 -1.74 -6.40 -5.02
C VAL A 149 -1.67 -7.70 -4.24
N GLU A 150 -2.31 -8.74 -4.76
CA GLU A 150 -2.05 -10.12 -4.36
C GLU A 150 -1.03 -10.74 -5.34
N VAL A 151 0.03 -11.33 -4.78
CA VAL A 151 1.00 -12.14 -5.51
C VAL A 151 0.92 -13.56 -4.98
N SER A 152 0.82 -14.54 -5.87
CA SER A 152 0.66 -15.94 -5.49
C SER A 152 1.56 -16.88 -6.29
N THR A 153 2.03 -17.92 -5.63
CA THR A 153 2.75 -19.05 -6.23
C THR A 153 2.26 -20.36 -5.63
N GLY A 154 1.78 -21.27 -6.46
CA GLY A 154 1.17 -22.52 -6.00
C GLY A 154 0.04 -22.29 -4.99
N LYS A 155 0.24 -22.72 -3.74
CA LYS A 155 -0.73 -22.55 -2.64
C LYS A 155 -0.46 -21.35 -1.74
N LYS A 156 0.66 -20.65 -1.92
CA LYS A 156 1.07 -19.51 -1.09
C LYS A 156 0.67 -18.20 -1.76
N LYS A 157 0.32 -17.22 -0.93
CA LYS A 157 0.00 -15.87 -1.39
C LYS A 157 0.45 -14.82 -0.39
N VAL A 158 0.78 -13.64 -0.90
CA VAL A 158 1.04 -12.42 -0.12
C VAL A 158 0.19 -11.30 -0.69
N VAL A 159 -0.30 -10.43 0.19
CA VAL A 159 -1.09 -9.26 -0.19
C VAL A 159 -0.37 -8.03 0.33
N HIS A 160 -0.16 -7.05 -0.55
CA HIS A 160 0.41 -5.75 -0.19
C HIS A 160 -0.63 -4.67 -0.45
N THR A 161 -0.81 -3.80 0.54
CA THR A 161 -1.65 -2.61 0.47
C THR A 161 -0.77 -1.40 0.23
N PHE A 162 -1.23 -0.48 -0.62
CA PHE A 162 -0.48 0.72 -1.00
C PHE A 162 -1.25 1.98 -0.68
N GLU A 163 -0.56 3.11 -0.81
CA GLU A 163 -1.16 4.42 -0.65
C GLU A 163 -2.16 4.74 -1.75
N ASN A 164 -3.07 5.66 -1.43
CA ASN A 164 -4.03 6.14 -2.41
C ASN A 164 -3.35 6.83 -3.59
N ALA A 165 -3.97 6.70 -4.76
CA ALA A 165 -3.52 7.31 -6.01
C ALA A 165 -2.13 6.87 -6.50
N LEU A 166 -1.56 5.78 -5.95
CA LEU A 166 -0.30 5.17 -6.37
C LEU A 166 -0.16 5.14 -7.90
N ASN A 167 0.96 5.63 -8.40
CA ASN A 167 1.34 5.53 -9.82
C ASN A 167 2.86 5.55 -9.98
N GLY A 168 3.52 4.41 -9.81
CA GLY A 168 4.98 4.37 -9.83
C GLY A 168 5.56 2.99 -9.53
N ILE A 169 6.88 2.98 -9.32
CA ILE A 169 7.63 1.77 -8.94
C ILE A 169 7.44 1.48 -7.45
N ARG A 170 7.21 0.21 -7.12
CA ARG A 170 7.11 -0.34 -5.76
C ARG A 170 7.90 -1.65 -5.66
N TYR A 171 8.30 -1.99 -4.43
CA TYR A 171 9.00 -3.22 -4.10
C TYR A 171 8.15 -4.01 -3.13
N LEU A 172 7.74 -5.22 -3.53
CA LEU A 172 6.88 -6.09 -2.72
C LEU A 172 7.74 -7.16 -2.07
N ASN A 173 7.59 -7.36 -0.75
CA ASN A 173 8.27 -8.45 -0.06
C ASN A 173 7.55 -9.77 -0.36
N VAL A 174 8.18 -10.60 -1.20
CA VAL A 174 7.63 -11.89 -1.61
C VAL A 174 8.37 -13.07 -1.00
N SER A 175 9.17 -12.84 0.05
CA SER A 175 10.01 -13.86 0.72
C SER A 175 9.22 -15.06 1.24
N ALA A 176 7.94 -14.85 1.59
CA ALA A 176 7.07 -15.93 2.06
C ALA A 176 6.62 -16.90 0.94
N LEU A 177 6.67 -16.46 -0.33
CA LEU A 177 6.26 -17.25 -1.49
C LEU A 177 7.30 -18.31 -1.84
N ASP A 178 6.84 -19.37 -2.49
CA ASP A 178 7.73 -20.42 -3.00
C ASP A 178 7.91 -20.25 -4.50
N PHE A 179 9.12 -19.89 -4.91
CA PHE A 179 9.45 -19.73 -6.31
C PHE A 179 10.10 -20.96 -6.92
N ARG A 180 10.20 -22.08 -6.19
CA ARG A 180 10.85 -23.31 -6.68
C ARG A 180 10.07 -23.97 -7.81
N GLY A 181 10.82 -24.59 -8.72
CA GLY A 181 10.28 -25.21 -9.93
C GLY A 181 9.74 -24.20 -10.94
N ASN A 182 9.17 -24.66 -12.04
CA ASN A 182 8.54 -23.80 -13.06
C ASN A 182 7.12 -23.37 -12.64
N THR A 183 6.94 -23.07 -11.35
CA THR A 183 5.64 -22.75 -10.76
C THR A 183 5.17 -21.38 -11.26
N PRO A 184 3.96 -21.28 -11.84
CA PRO A 184 3.44 -19.99 -12.29
C PRO A 184 3.28 -19.02 -11.12
N ILE A 185 3.64 -17.77 -11.37
CA ILE A 185 3.37 -16.63 -10.49
C ILE A 185 2.11 -15.94 -11.04
N SER A 186 1.17 -15.61 -10.16
CA SER A 186 -0.05 -14.89 -10.52
C SER A 186 -0.14 -13.58 -9.75
N PHE A 187 -0.55 -12.53 -10.46
CA PHE A 187 -0.71 -11.17 -9.97
C PHE A 187 -2.17 -10.77 -10.08
N LYS A 188 -2.75 -10.32 -8.97
CA LYS A 188 -4.11 -9.81 -8.95
C LYS A 188 -4.14 -8.44 -8.30
N GLY A 189 -4.41 -7.43 -9.13
CA GLY A 189 -4.67 -6.07 -8.68
C GLY A 189 -6.09 -5.92 -8.15
N HIS A 190 -6.23 -5.13 -7.08
CA HIS A 190 -7.52 -4.62 -6.62
C HIS A 190 -7.43 -3.10 -6.46
N LEU A 191 -8.30 -2.38 -7.17
CA LEU A 191 -8.26 -0.92 -7.35
C LEU A 191 -6.96 -0.39 -7.99
N LEU A 192 -6.17 -1.28 -8.59
CA LEU A 192 -4.98 -0.97 -9.36
C LEU A 192 -4.75 -2.01 -10.46
N ASP A 193 -3.99 -1.60 -11.47
CA ASP A 193 -3.47 -2.45 -12.55
C ASP A 193 -2.04 -2.93 -12.24
N VAL A 194 -1.79 -4.21 -12.53
CA VAL A 194 -0.44 -4.76 -12.70
C VAL A 194 -0.24 -4.93 -14.22
N PRO A 195 0.29 -3.91 -14.92
CA PRO A 195 0.43 -3.96 -16.37
C PRO A 195 1.48 -4.99 -16.78
N ASP A 196 1.37 -5.45 -18.03
CA ASP A 196 2.41 -6.23 -18.67
C ASP A 196 3.72 -5.45 -18.68
N GLN A 197 4.78 -6.09 -18.19
CA GLN A 197 6.06 -5.40 -17.94
C GLN A 197 7.22 -6.38 -17.74
N ASN A 198 8.42 -5.88 -18.01
CA ASN A 198 9.65 -6.47 -17.51
C ASN A 198 9.88 -5.99 -16.07
N ALA A 199 9.70 -6.91 -15.14
CA ALA A 199 9.92 -6.75 -13.72
C ALA A 199 11.28 -7.33 -13.29
N THR A 200 11.65 -7.10 -12.04
CA THR A 200 12.87 -7.66 -11.46
C THR A 200 12.59 -8.21 -10.07
N LEU A 201 12.94 -9.48 -9.87
CA LEU A 201 12.98 -10.08 -8.54
C LEU A 201 14.40 -9.97 -8.00
N TYR A 202 14.57 -9.16 -6.97
CA TYR A 202 15.81 -9.08 -6.21
C TYR A 202 15.83 -10.18 -5.17
N SER A 203 16.92 -10.95 -5.14
CA SER A 203 17.16 -12.02 -4.19
C SER A 203 18.39 -11.71 -3.36
N PHE A 204 18.19 -11.59 -2.05
CA PHE A 204 19.24 -11.36 -1.06
C PHE A 204 19.52 -12.68 -0.35
N LYS A 205 20.79 -13.11 -0.37
CA LYS A 205 21.21 -14.31 0.36
C LYS A 205 20.96 -14.12 1.87
N PRO A 206 20.59 -15.19 2.59
CA PRO A 206 20.51 -15.14 4.05
C PRO A 206 21.84 -14.64 4.62
N PHE A 207 21.76 -13.71 5.57
CA PHE A 207 22.92 -13.24 6.31
C PHE A 207 23.05 -14.02 7.62
N SER A 208 24.24 -14.56 7.90
CA SER A 208 24.51 -15.22 9.18
C SER A 208 25.05 -14.22 10.19
N PHE A 209 24.42 -14.16 11.36
CA PHE A 209 24.83 -13.36 12.51
C PHE A 209 25.72 -14.14 13.49
N GLU A 210 26.14 -15.35 13.13
CA GLU A 210 26.97 -16.19 14.00
C GLU A 210 28.32 -15.52 14.28
N ASN A 211 28.67 -15.41 15.56
CA ASN A 211 29.90 -14.76 16.03
C ASN A 211 30.04 -13.28 15.59
N LYS A 212 28.94 -12.58 15.32
CA LYS A 212 28.91 -11.15 14.97
C LYS A 212 28.28 -10.33 16.09
N LYS A 213 28.83 -9.14 16.34
CA LYS A 213 28.16 -8.12 17.15
C LYS A 213 27.24 -7.28 16.26
N ILE A 214 26.05 -6.99 16.76
CA ILE A 214 25.00 -6.23 16.08
C ILE A 214 24.87 -4.90 16.83
N LEU A 215 25.06 -3.79 16.13
CA LEU A 215 24.78 -2.45 16.63
C LEU A 215 23.59 -1.89 15.86
N ILE A 216 22.51 -1.60 16.57
CA ILE A 216 21.32 -0.94 16.04
C ILE A 216 21.42 0.52 16.46
N VAL A 217 21.43 1.43 15.47
CA VAL A 217 21.43 2.86 15.71
C VAL A 217 20.02 3.37 15.38
N ALA A 218 19.32 3.87 16.38
CA ALA A 218 17.93 4.31 16.29
C ALA A 218 17.86 5.83 16.56
N PRO A 219 17.22 6.62 15.69
CA PRO A 219 17.02 8.04 15.94
C PRO A 219 16.21 8.29 17.23
N HIS A 220 15.11 7.57 17.41
CA HIS A 220 14.18 7.71 18.54
C HIS A 220 14.03 6.40 19.33
N PRO A 221 13.50 6.45 20.58
CA PRO A 221 13.44 5.29 21.47
C PRO A 221 12.65 4.07 20.94
N ASP A 222 11.66 4.28 20.08
CA ASP A 222 10.78 3.24 19.53
C ASP A 222 11.24 2.68 18.17
N ASP A 223 12.08 3.41 17.43
CA ASP A 223 12.54 3.04 16.09
C ASP A 223 13.20 1.65 16.06
N ALA A 224 14.02 1.33 17.07
CA ALA A 224 14.67 0.02 17.16
C ALA A 224 13.67 -1.13 17.30
N GLU A 225 12.61 -0.93 18.08
CA GLU A 225 11.56 -1.93 18.28
C GLU A 225 10.76 -2.13 17.00
N ILE A 226 10.35 -1.03 16.35
CA ILE A 226 9.57 -1.06 15.10
C ILE A 226 10.37 -1.72 13.97
N ALA A 227 11.63 -1.34 13.79
CA ALA A 227 12.42 -1.78 12.63
C ALA A 227 13.14 -3.12 12.84
N ALA A 228 13.54 -3.46 14.07
CA ALA A 228 14.54 -4.49 14.33
C ALA A 228 14.26 -5.41 15.52
N PHE A 229 13.10 -5.33 16.18
CA PHE A 229 12.76 -6.19 17.34
C PHE A 229 13.04 -7.67 17.07
N GLY A 230 12.51 -8.22 15.97
CA GLY A 230 12.68 -9.63 15.62
C GLY A 230 14.15 -10.05 15.46
N LEU A 231 15.03 -9.14 15.04
CA LEU A 231 16.46 -9.42 14.87
C LEU A 231 17.16 -9.50 16.23
N TYR A 232 17.02 -8.46 17.07
CA TYR A 232 17.73 -8.41 18.35
C TYR A 232 17.12 -9.33 19.40
N SER A 233 15.81 -9.61 19.34
CA SER A 233 15.16 -10.59 20.22
C SER A 233 15.68 -12.00 20.00
N THR A 234 16.07 -12.32 18.75
CA THR A 234 16.67 -13.61 18.38
C THR A 234 18.15 -13.67 18.77
N HIS A 235 18.83 -12.53 18.89
CA HIS A 235 20.27 -12.42 19.16
C HIS A 235 20.59 -11.50 20.36
N PRO A 236 19.98 -11.69 21.54
CA PRO A 236 19.99 -10.68 22.61
C PRO A 236 21.39 -10.47 23.21
N LYS A 237 22.22 -11.51 23.31
CA LYS A 237 23.57 -11.43 23.89
C LYS A 237 24.60 -10.72 23.02
N GLN A 238 24.27 -10.48 21.75
CA GLN A 238 25.19 -9.89 20.78
C GLN A 238 24.63 -8.62 20.12
N SER A 239 23.46 -8.17 20.56
CA SER A 239 22.81 -6.96 20.06
C SER A 239 22.96 -5.81 21.05
N TYR A 240 23.27 -4.64 20.53
CA TYR A 240 23.33 -3.38 21.27
C TYR A 240 22.48 -2.35 20.53
N ILE A 241 21.73 -1.56 21.28
CA ILE A 241 20.89 -0.49 20.74
C ILE A 241 21.49 0.83 21.23
N VAL A 242 21.77 1.72 20.28
CA VAL A 242 22.14 3.11 20.55
C VAL A 242 21.02 3.97 20.03
N THR A 243 20.32 4.63 20.95
CA THR A 243 19.32 5.63 20.61
C THR A 243 19.98 7.00 20.61
N ILE A 244 19.85 7.75 19.52
CA ILE A 244 20.52 9.05 19.35
C ILE A 244 19.84 10.14 20.18
N THR A 245 18.50 10.15 20.20
CA THR A 245 17.69 11.16 20.91
C THR A 245 16.76 10.50 21.93
N ALA A 246 16.26 11.26 22.89
CA ALA A 246 15.27 10.78 23.85
C ALA A 246 13.83 10.88 23.30
N GLY A 247 13.65 11.33 22.05
CA GLY A 247 12.32 11.54 21.45
C GLY A 247 11.67 12.88 21.85
N GLU A 248 12.46 13.84 22.32
CA GLU A 248 12.02 15.13 22.84
C GLU A 248 11.31 16.03 21.80
N ALA A 249 11.40 15.72 20.50
CA ALA A 249 10.81 16.49 19.40
C ALA A 249 9.52 15.87 18.82
N GLY A 250 8.89 14.90 19.50
CA GLY A 250 7.69 14.20 19.01
C GLY A 250 6.42 15.03 18.83
N SER A 251 6.43 16.33 19.15
CA SER A 251 5.35 17.28 18.91
C SER A 251 5.82 18.41 17.98
N ASP A 252 5.60 18.23 16.67
CA ASP A 252 5.51 19.15 15.52
C ASP A 252 6.31 20.48 15.40
N GLU A 253 7.12 20.95 16.37
CA GLU A 253 7.68 22.33 16.30
C GLU A 253 9.10 22.51 16.86
N ILE A 254 10.08 21.62 16.61
CA ILE A 254 11.43 21.79 17.21
C ILE A 254 12.59 21.93 16.21
N TYR A 255 12.41 21.72 14.91
CA TYR A 255 13.52 21.89 13.94
C TYR A 255 13.16 22.69 12.68
N PRO A 256 12.81 23.98 12.81
CA PRO A 256 12.64 24.85 11.63
C PRO A 256 13.93 24.99 10.80
N ASP A 257 15.11 24.87 11.44
CA ASP A 257 16.40 25.10 10.77
C ASP A 257 16.98 23.84 10.08
N LEU A 258 16.34 22.67 10.20
CA LEU A 258 16.76 21.43 9.51
C LEU A 258 15.87 21.07 8.32
N ILE A 259 14.78 21.81 8.11
CA ILE A 259 13.95 21.70 6.91
C ILE A 259 14.50 22.75 5.93
N ASP A 260 15.42 22.35 5.06
CA ASP A 260 15.81 23.20 3.94
C ASP A 260 14.56 23.61 3.15
N ASP A 261 14.32 24.93 3.06
CA ASP A 261 13.16 25.54 2.41
C ASP A 261 13.05 25.22 0.90
N GLU A 262 14.04 24.55 0.31
CA GLU A 262 13.98 24.07 -1.08
C GLU A 262 12.91 23.00 -1.31
N ALA A 263 12.44 22.30 -0.27
CA ALA A 263 11.39 21.27 -0.42
C ALA A 263 9.98 21.84 -0.65
N LYS A 264 9.77 23.16 -0.53
CA LYS A 264 8.46 23.82 -0.76
C LYS A 264 8.33 24.46 -2.15
N ALA A 265 9.36 24.38 -2.98
CA ALA A 265 9.41 25.10 -4.24
C ALA A 265 9.55 24.22 -5.49
N HIS A 266 8.91 23.04 -5.57
CA HIS A 266 8.71 22.32 -6.85
C HIS A 266 7.43 21.47 -6.88
#